data_AF-X0YSU8-F1
#
_entry.id   AF-X0YSU8-F1
#
_cell.length_a   1.000
_cell.length_b   1.000
_cell.length_c   1.000
_cell.angle_alpha   90.00
_cell.angle_beta   90.00
_cell.angle_gamma   90.00
#
_symmetry.space_group_name_H-M   'P 1'
#
loop_
_entity.id
_entity.type
_entity.pdbx_description
1 polymer ?
#
loop_
_entity_poly.entity_id
_entity_poly.type
_entity_poly.pdbx_seq_one_letter_code
_entity_poly.pdbx_strand_id
1 'polypeptide(L)'
;MTRWANEDWRKALREVIYWYLNANHSSRGIDAGIILAQAAIERLSYEFVVKDRRLLTVNGFKDLWASDKFRLLFSSLGIPLDIPAETPELQNLATKGQMNWLDATHAITEIRNSLVHPEHKRRGKFGRVYYEVWNLSLWYLEMSILAICDYSGTYGNRLKQRWVGEVEDVPWKK
;
A
#
# COMPACT_ATOMS: atom_id res chain seq x y z
N MET A 1 12.99 -16.90 -9.80
CA MET A 1 13.23 -15.52 -9.31
C MET A 1 13.54 -14.59 -10.49
N THR A 2 12.62 -14.49 -11.46
CA THR A 2 12.86 -13.90 -12.78
C THR A 2 13.02 -12.37 -12.73
N ARG A 3 12.21 -11.70 -11.88
CA ARG A 3 12.30 -10.25 -11.66
C ARG A 3 13.64 -9.81 -11.11
N TRP A 4 14.26 -10.59 -10.22
CA TRP A 4 15.54 -10.25 -9.62
C TRP A 4 16.72 -10.30 -10.61
N ALA A 5 16.60 -11.13 -11.66
CA ALA A 5 17.61 -11.19 -12.71
C ALA A 5 17.63 -9.93 -13.58
N ASN A 6 16.47 -9.31 -13.81
CA ASN A 6 16.35 -8.04 -14.52
C ASN A 6 16.94 -6.89 -13.67
N GLU A 7 17.78 -6.05 -14.28
CA GLU A 7 18.51 -4.99 -13.59
C GLU A 7 17.59 -3.88 -13.05
N ASP A 8 16.67 -3.39 -13.88
CA ASP A 8 15.71 -2.34 -13.50
C ASP A 8 14.83 -2.79 -12.34
N TRP A 9 14.29 -4.02 -12.43
CA TRP A 9 13.49 -4.62 -11.36
C TRP A 9 14.28 -4.85 -10.08
N ARG A 10 15.52 -5.32 -10.18
CA ARG A 10 16.40 -5.50 -9.02
C ARG A 10 16.70 -4.19 -8.32
N LYS A 11 16.90 -3.10 -9.07
CA LYS A 11 17.06 -1.76 -8.50
C LYS A 11 15.78 -1.30 -7.80
N ALA A 12 14.64 -1.41 -8.48
CA ALA A 12 13.33 -1.05 -7.92
C ALA A 12 13.02 -1.82 -6.62
N LEU A 13 13.23 -3.14 -6.62
CA LEU A 13 13.00 -4.00 -5.46
C LEU A 13 13.94 -3.67 -4.31
N ARG A 14 15.21 -3.32 -4.55
CA ARG A 14 16.12 -2.86 -3.50
C ARG A 14 15.62 -1.59 -2.83
N GLU A 15 15.18 -0.60 -3.61
CA GLU A 15 14.62 0.67 -3.10
C GLU A 15 13.33 0.42 -2.30
N VAL A 16 12.43 -0.41 -2.84
CA VAL A 16 11.17 -0.79 -2.21
C VAL A 16 11.39 -1.55 -0.89
N ILE A 17 12.27 -2.54 -0.88
CA ILE A 17 12.61 -3.30 0.35
C ILE A 17 13.27 -2.39 1.38
N TYR A 18 14.17 -1.48 0.95
CA TYR A 18 14.76 -0.50 1.85
C TYR A 18 13.70 0.35 2.55
N TRP A 19 12.75 0.92 1.81
CA TRP A 19 11.68 1.71 2.42
C TRP A 19 10.70 0.87 3.25
N TYR A 20 10.41 -0.37 2.85
CA TYR A 20 9.62 -1.32 3.64
C TYR A 20 10.27 -1.61 5.01
N LEU A 21 11.58 -1.87 5.04
CA LEU A 21 12.32 -2.10 6.28
C LEU A 21 12.31 -0.85 7.18
N ASN A 22 12.50 0.33 6.59
CA ASN A 22 12.43 1.58 7.35
C ASN A 22 11.00 1.89 7.85
N ALA A 23 9.98 1.55 7.07
CA ALA A 23 8.59 1.72 7.46
C ALA A 23 8.16 0.80 8.62
N ASN A 24 8.82 -0.36 8.78
CA ASN A 24 8.63 -1.25 9.93
C ASN A 24 9.50 -0.87 11.14
N HIS A 25 10.42 0.09 11.01
CA HIS A 25 11.36 0.42 12.07
C HIS A 25 10.74 1.35 13.11
N SER A 26 10.38 0.79 14.27
CA SER A 26 9.58 1.44 15.32
C SER A 26 10.10 2.80 15.79
N SER A 27 11.42 3.03 15.81
CA SER A 27 12.01 4.29 16.27
C SER A 27 11.69 5.50 15.38
N ARG A 28 11.20 5.28 14.15
CA ARG A 28 10.83 6.35 13.21
C ARG A 28 9.44 6.93 13.43
N GLY A 29 8.58 6.24 14.18
CA GLY A 29 7.18 6.63 14.35
C GLY A 29 6.24 6.11 13.25
N ILE A 30 4.95 5.98 13.60
CA ILE A 30 3.90 5.44 12.73
C ILE A 30 3.65 6.34 11.52
N ASP A 31 3.67 7.66 11.73
CA ASP A 31 3.53 8.68 10.70
C ASP A 31 4.60 8.58 9.61
N ALA A 32 5.87 8.44 10.01
CA ALA A 32 6.96 8.17 9.07
C ALA A 32 6.76 6.82 8.36
N GLY A 33 6.30 5.80 9.09
CA GLY A 33 5.97 4.48 8.54
C GLY A 33 4.94 4.55 7.41
N ILE A 34 3.85 5.30 7.59
CA ILE A 34 2.82 5.51 6.57
C ILE A 34 3.41 6.17 5.32
N ILE A 35 4.19 7.24 5.50
CA ILE A 35 4.79 7.99 4.39
C ILE A 35 5.73 7.10 3.58
N LEU A 36 6.60 6.33 4.27
CA LEU A 36 7.58 5.45 3.63
C LEU A 36 6.92 4.26 2.90
N ALA A 37 5.91 3.64 3.51
CA ALA A 37 5.18 2.55 2.87
C ALA A 37 4.51 3.02 1.58
N GLN A 38 3.87 4.19 1.58
CA GLN A 38 3.23 4.75 0.40
C GLN A 38 4.21 5.22 -0.67
N ALA A 39 5.38 5.74 -0.28
CA ALA A 39 6.46 6.02 -1.23
C ALA A 39 6.92 4.75 -1.95
N ALA A 40 7.06 3.63 -1.21
CA ALA A 40 7.42 2.34 -1.77
C ALA A 40 6.36 1.78 -2.72
N ILE A 41 5.08 1.90 -2.38
CA ILE A 41 3.98 1.54 -3.27
C ILE A 41 4.03 2.38 -4.55
N GLU A 42 4.24 3.70 -4.47
CA GLU A 42 4.31 4.56 -5.66
C GLU A 42 5.50 4.18 -6.57
N ARG A 43 6.66 3.92 -5.98
CA ARG A 43 7.86 3.49 -6.72
C ARG A 43 7.65 2.14 -7.41
N LEU A 44 6.98 1.21 -6.74
CA LEU A 44 6.66 -0.10 -7.28
C LEU A 44 5.59 0.00 -8.38
N SER A 45 4.60 0.86 -8.19
CA SER A 45 3.56 1.17 -9.18
C SER A 45 4.18 1.74 -10.46
N TYR A 46 5.13 2.67 -10.37
CA TYR A 46 5.84 3.19 -11.54
C TYR A 46 6.58 2.09 -12.31
N GLU A 47 7.33 1.22 -11.61
CA GLU A 47 8.05 0.11 -12.23
C GLU A 47 7.09 -0.83 -12.96
N PHE A 48 6.01 -1.21 -12.30
CA PHE A 48 5.06 -2.17 -12.84
C PHE A 48 4.21 -1.59 -13.98
N VAL A 49 3.54 -0.46 -13.74
CA VAL A 49 2.54 0.12 -14.66
C VAL A 49 3.20 0.76 -15.88
N VAL A 50 4.30 1.48 -15.69
CA VAL A 50 4.94 2.27 -16.76
C VAL A 50 6.03 1.47 -17.47
N LYS A 51 6.97 0.88 -16.71
CA LYS A 51 8.15 0.23 -17.29
C LYS A 51 7.84 -1.18 -17.79
N ASP A 52 7.20 -1.99 -16.96
CA ASP A 52 6.95 -3.40 -17.25
C ASP A 52 5.72 -3.61 -18.15
N ARG A 53 4.54 -3.19 -17.69
CA ARG A 53 3.27 -3.43 -18.39
C ARG A 53 2.94 -2.41 -19.46
N ARG A 54 3.61 -1.25 -19.46
CA ARG A 54 3.39 -0.13 -20.40
C ARG A 54 1.92 0.29 -20.51
N LEU A 55 1.18 0.25 -19.41
CA LEU A 55 -0.24 0.64 -19.36
C LEU A 55 -0.42 2.16 -19.49
N LEU A 56 0.60 2.93 -19.09
CA LEU A 56 0.61 4.38 -19.14
C LEU A 56 1.95 4.91 -19.63
N THR A 57 1.92 6.11 -20.21
CA THR A 57 3.13 6.89 -20.47
C THR A 57 3.67 7.48 -19.17
N VAL A 58 4.93 7.94 -19.19
CA VAL A 58 5.54 8.63 -18.03
C VAL A 58 4.72 9.86 -17.63
N ASN A 59 4.21 10.63 -18.59
CA ASN A 59 3.40 11.82 -18.31
C ASN A 59 2.02 11.42 -17.78
N GLY A 60 1.37 10.44 -18.41
CA GLY A 60 0.08 9.94 -17.93
C GLY A 60 0.15 9.43 -16.50
N PHE A 61 1.23 8.76 -16.10
CA PHE A 61 1.41 8.33 -14.71
C PHE A 61 1.63 9.51 -13.75
N LYS A 62 2.37 10.55 -14.16
CA LYS A 62 2.65 11.73 -13.32
C LYS A 62 1.38 12.50 -12.97
N ASP A 63 0.44 12.59 -13.91
CA ASP A 63 -0.80 13.36 -13.77
C ASP A 63 -1.83 12.66 -12.86
N LEU A 64 -1.63 11.39 -12.53
CA LEU A 64 -2.52 10.65 -11.64
C LEU A 64 -2.35 11.04 -10.17
N TRP A 65 -3.48 11.04 -9.46
CA TRP A 65 -3.47 11.07 -8.00
C TRP A 65 -2.80 9.81 -7.44
N ALA A 66 -2.21 9.94 -6.25
CA ALA A 66 -1.55 8.80 -5.59
C ALA A 66 -2.51 7.61 -5.40
N SER A 67 -3.78 7.88 -5.07
CA SER A 67 -4.82 6.86 -4.94
C SER A 67 -5.03 6.07 -6.24
N ASP A 68 -5.00 6.75 -7.39
CA ASP A 68 -5.17 6.13 -8.71
C ASP A 68 -3.93 5.32 -9.11
N LYS A 69 -2.72 5.82 -8.82
CA LYS A 69 -1.48 5.05 -9.02
C LYS A 69 -1.50 3.73 -8.23
N PHE A 70 -2.03 3.77 -7.01
CA PHE A 70 -2.13 2.59 -6.14
C PHE A 70 -3.22 1.65 -6.65
N ARG A 71 -4.39 2.21 -6.99
CA ARG A 71 -5.51 1.47 -7.56
C ARG A 71 -5.12 0.71 -8.82
N LEU A 72 -4.37 1.33 -9.73
CA LEU A 72 -3.86 0.68 -10.93
C LEU A 72 -2.93 -0.50 -10.60
N LEU A 73 -1.99 -0.32 -9.66
CA LEU A 73 -1.10 -1.40 -9.24
C LEU A 73 -1.91 -2.56 -8.63
N PHE A 74 -2.71 -2.29 -7.62
CA PHE A 74 -3.40 -3.33 -6.84
C PHE A 74 -4.43 -4.09 -7.68
N SER A 75 -5.24 -3.39 -8.47
CA SER A 75 -6.20 -4.05 -9.38
C SER A 75 -5.50 -4.91 -10.44
N SER A 76 -4.36 -4.46 -10.98
CA SER A 76 -3.58 -5.24 -11.95
C SER A 76 -2.94 -6.50 -11.35
N LEU A 77 -2.75 -6.52 -10.02
CA LEU A 77 -2.20 -7.66 -9.28
C LEU A 77 -3.29 -8.54 -8.64
N GLY A 78 -4.58 -8.21 -8.83
CA GLY A 78 -5.69 -8.96 -8.21
C GLY A 78 -5.79 -8.76 -6.70
N ILE A 79 -5.28 -7.65 -6.16
CA ILE A 79 -5.37 -7.31 -4.74
C ILE A 79 -6.70 -6.56 -4.51
N PRO A 80 -7.52 -6.96 -3.52
CA PRO A 80 -8.77 -6.28 -3.17
C PRO A 80 -8.55 -4.80 -2.85
N LEU A 81 -9.51 -3.96 -3.23
CA LEU A 81 -9.45 -2.52 -2.99
C LEU A 81 -10.36 -2.07 -1.82
N ASP A 82 -11.26 -2.95 -1.37
CA ASP A 82 -12.19 -2.64 -0.29
C ASP A 82 -11.47 -2.34 1.03
N ILE A 83 -12.11 -1.54 1.90
CA ILE A 83 -11.59 -1.28 3.24
C ILE A 83 -11.79 -2.53 4.10
N PRO A 84 -10.72 -3.21 4.56
CA PRO A 84 -10.83 -4.48 5.25
C PRO A 84 -11.51 -4.35 6.62
N ALA A 85 -12.25 -5.40 7.02
CA ALA A 85 -12.92 -5.47 8.31
C ALA A 85 -11.94 -5.45 9.50
N GLU A 86 -10.69 -5.80 9.24
CA GLU A 86 -9.56 -5.72 10.17
C GLU A 86 -9.11 -4.28 10.47
N THR A 87 -9.73 -3.28 9.83
CA THR A 87 -9.49 -1.85 10.07
C THR A 87 -10.75 -1.15 10.57
N PRO A 88 -11.25 -1.48 11.78
CA PRO A 88 -12.53 -0.99 12.28
C PRO A 88 -12.58 0.54 12.47
N GLU A 89 -11.50 1.19 12.88
CA GLU A 89 -11.47 2.65 13.00
C GLU A 89 -11.54 3.32 11.61
N LEU A 90 -10.86 2.76 10.62
CA LEU A 90 -10.92 3.21 9.23
C LEU A 90 -12.30 3.00 8.61
N GLN A 91 -12.92 1.83 8.84
CA GLN A 91 -14.30 1.56 8.42
C GLN A 91 -15.32 2.49 9.07
N ASN A 92 -15.13 2.81 10.36
CA ASN A 92 -15.98 3.77 11.06
C ASN A 92 -15.93 5.16 10.42
N LEU A 93 -14.74 5.62 9.99
CA LEU A 93 -14.60 6.89 9.29
C LEU A 93 -15.26 6.87 7.90
N ALA A 94 -15.15 5.76 7.18
CA ALA A 94 -15.78 5.59 5.87
C ALA A 94 -17.32 5.55 5.98
N THR A 95 -17.86 4.82 6.94
CA THR A 95 -19.30 4.52 7.02
C THR A 95 -20.12 5.66 7.64
N LYS A 96 -19.55 6.45 8.55
CA LYS A 96 -20.26 7.54 9.24
C LYS A 96 -20.52 8.78 8.37
N GLY A 97 -20.34 8.68 7.05
CA GLY A 97 -20.47 9.80 6.11
C GLY A 97 -19.47 10.93 6.38
N GLN A 98 -18.45 10.69 7.20
CA GLN A 98 -17.41 11.68 7.50
C GLN A 98 -16.45 11.84 6.33
N MET A 99 -16.28 10.77 5.56
CA MET A 99 -15.35 10.66 4.44
C MET A 99 -16.07 10.11 3.21
N ASN A 100 -15.82 10.72 2.05
CA ASN A 100 -16.32 10.25 0.76
C ASN A 100 -15.22 9.44 0.05
N TRP A 101 -14.67 8.45 0.75
CA TRP A 101 -13.66 7.56 0.18
C TRP A 101 -14.30 6.56 -0.76
N LEU A 102 -13.66 6.35 -1.90
CA LEU A 102 -14.14 5.37 -2.89
C LEU A 102 -13.78 3.95 -2.46
N ASP A 103 -12.59 3.79 -1.88
CA ASP A 103 -12.00 2.52 -1.51
C ASP A 103 -10.83 2.74 -0.52
N ALA A 104 -10.09 1.67 -0.21
CA ALA A 104 -8.94 1.73 0.67
C ALA A 104 -7.80 2.60 0.13
N THR A 105 -7.56 2.66 -1.19
CA THR A 105 -6.45 3.45 -1.74
C THR A 105 -6.71 4.94 -1.59
N HIS A 106 -7.97 5.37 -1.75
CA HIS A 106 -8.38 6.73 -1.44
C HIS A 106 -8.18 7.03 0.05
N ALA A 107 -8.63 6.12 0.93
CA ALA A 107 -8.54 6.31 2.37
C ALA A 107 -7.09 6.47 2.87
N ILE A 108 -6.19 5.55 2.52
CA ILE A 108 -4.80 5.59 3.00
C ILE A 108 -4.06 6.82 2.47
N THR A 109 -4.30 7.23 1.23
CA THR A 109 -3.61 8.38 0.63
C THR A 109 -4.10 9.71 1.20
N GLU A 110 -5.40 9.85 1.48
CA GLU A 110 -5.91 11.05 2.14
C GLU A 110 -5.35 11.20 3.56
N ILE A 111 -5.26 10.10 4.31
CA ILE A 111 -4.68 10.11 5.65
C ILE A 111 -3.20 10.47 5.61
N ARG A 112 -2.43 9.94 4.66
CA ARG A 112 -1.04 10.37 4.44
C ARG A 112 -0.95 11.85 4.09
N ASN A 113 -1.82 12.36 3.22
CA ASN A 113 -1.84 13.78 2.87
C ASN A 113 -2.10 14.66 4.09
N SER A 114 -2.95 14.21 5.02
CA SER A 114 -3.23 14.93 6.27
C SER A 114 -2.03 15.02 7.23
N LEU A 115 -1.07 14.09 7.13
CA LEU A 115 0.16 14.11 7.92
C LEU A 115 1.18 15.12 7.36
N VAL A 116 1.26 15.22 6.04
CA VAL A 116 2.32 15.98 5.35
C VAL A 116 1.89 17.42 5.06
N HIS A 117 0.62 17.67 4.77
CA HIS A 117 0.16 19.00 4.37
C HIS A 117 -0.32 19.83 5.58
N PRO A 118 0.34 20.97 5.90
CA PRO A 118 0.09 21.71 7.13
C PRO A 118 -1.32 22.33 7.20
N GLU A 119 -1.90 22.68 6.07
CA GLU A 119 -3.25 23.29 5.93
C GLU A 119 -4.35 22.25 5.67
N HIS A 120 -4.05 20.95 5.80
CA HIS A 120 -5.05 19.94 5.54
C HIS A 120 -6.22 20.08 6.52
N LYS A 121 -7.45 20.23 5.99
CA LYS A 121 -8.69 20.49 6.76
C LYS A 121 -8.98 19.48 7.87
N ARG A 122 -8.29 18.33 7.86
CA ARG A 122 -8.47 17.18 8.74
C ARG A 122 -7.22 16.84 9.57
N ARG A 123 -6.20 17.70 9.59
CA ARG A 123 -4.98 17.50 10.39
C ARG A 123 -5.33 17.27 11.87
N GLY A 124 -4.69 16.29 12.50
CA GLY A 124 -4.92 15.92 13.90
C GLY A 124 -6.21 15.13 14.18
N LYS A 125 -7.10 14.95 13.20
CA LYS A 125 -8.37 14.22 13.38
C LYS A 125 -8.26 12.70 13.24
N PHE A 126 -7.11 12.20 12.80
CA PHE A 126 -6.91 10.79 12.42
C PHE A 126 -6.04 9.98 13.37
N GLY A 127 -5.67 10.52 14.54
CA GLY A 127 -4.67 9.89 15.43
C GLY A 127 -4.96 8.42 15.79
N ARG A 128 -6.23 8.05 15.96
CA ARG A 128 -6.66 6.67 16.26
C ARG A 128 -6.50 5.71 15.08
N VAL A 129 -6.49 6.23 13.86
CA VAL A 129 -6.56 5.44 12.61
C VAL A 129 -5.16 5.22 12.01
N TYR A 130 -4.14 5.96 12.47
CA TYR A 130 -2.79 5.85 11.94
C TYR A 130 -2.21 4.44 12.05
N TYR A 131 -2.45 3.74 13.16
CA TYR A 131 -1.95 2.37 13.32
C TYR A 131 -2.55 1.41 12.26
N GLU A 132 -3.86 1.53 12.01
CA GLU A 132 -4.54 0.72 10.99
C GLU A 132 -4.06 1.07 9.58
N VAL A 133 -3.91 2.36 9.27
CA VAL A 133 -3.44 2.83 7.95
C VAL A 133 -2.00 2.44 7.68
N TRP A 134 -1.15 2.46 8.71
CA TRP A 134 0.22 1.98 8.61
C TRP A 134 0.27 0.50 8.29
N ASN A 135 -0.45 -0.33 9.05
CA ASN A 135 -0.51 -1.77 8.80
C ASN A 135 -1.14 -2.09 7.44
N LEU A 136 -2.22 -1.39 7.06
CA LEU A 136 -2.87 -1.57 5.76
C LEU A 136 -1.94 -1.19 4.60
N SER A 137 -1.20 -0.07 4.72
CA SER A 137 -0.22 0.34 3.72
C SER A 137 0.91 -0.67 3.59
N LEU A 138 1.39 -1.23 4.70
CA LEU A 138 2.40 -2.29 4.69
C LEU A 138 1.87 -3.59 4.09
N TRP A 139 0.63 -3.97 4.40
CA TRP A 139 -0.01 -5.16 3.83
C TRP A 139 -0.12 -5.04 2.30
N TYR A 140 -0.57 -3.89 1.80
CA TYR A 140 -0.62 -3.62 0.36
C TYR A 140 0.76 -3.73 -0.31
N LEU A 141 1.80 -3.22 0.37
CA LEU A 141 3.17 -3.29 -0.12
C LEU A 141 3.68 -4.74 -0.15
N GLU A 142 3.47 -5.50 0.92
CA GLU A 142 3.81 -6.93 1.02
C GLU A 142 3.11 -7.75 -0.06
N MET A 143 1.80 -7.55 -0.25
CA MET A 143 1.01 -8.20 -1.31
C MET A 143 1.54 -7.85 -2.69
N SER A 144 1.88 -6.58 -2.93
CA SER A 144 2.42 -6.16 -4.21
C SER A 144 3.77 -6.81 -4.52
N ILE A 145 4.66 -6.91 -3.51
CA ILE A 145 5.96 -7.59 -3.66
C ILE A 145 5.77 -9.08 -3.97
N LEU A 146 4.90 -9.77 -3.23
CA LEU A 146 4.62 -11.19 -3.44
C LEU A 146 4.05 -11.44 -4.85
N ALA A 147 3.02 -10.69 -5.26
CA ALA A 147 2.39 -10.83 -6.56
C ALA A 147 3.37 -10.59 -7.72
N ILE A 148 4.20 -9.54 -7.63
CA ILE A 148 5.21 -9.22 -8.65
C ILE A 148 6.28 -10.31 -8.76
N CYS A 149 6.55 -11.01 -7.67
CA CYS A 149 7.48 -12.14 -7.64
C CYS A 149 6.82 -13.47 -8.07
N ASP A 150 5.60 -13.41 -8.61
CA ASP A 150 4.80 -14.56 -9.05
C ASP A 150 4.52 -15.58 -7.93
N TYR A 151 4.49 -15.11 -6.68
CA TYR A 151 4.16 -15.96 -5.53
C TYR A 151 2.67 -16.28 -5.50
N SER A 152 2.30 -17.55 -5.29
CA SER A 152 0.90 -18.03 -5.31
C SER A 152 0.55 -18.98 -4.15
N GLY A 153 1.34 -18.93 -3.08
CA GLY A 153 1.16 -19.77 -1.89
C GLY A 153 0.34 -19.09 -0.78
N THR A 154 0.66 -19.46 0.46
CA THR A 154 0.04 -18.94 1.68
C THR A 154 0.94 -17.92 2.37
N TYR A 155 0.35 -16.93 3.03
CA TYR A 155 1.10 -15.91 3.77
C TYR A 155 0.48 -15.65 5.14
N GLY A 156 1.29 -15.14 6.08
CA GLY A 156 0.80 -14.62 7.35
C GLY A 156 0.22 -13.23 7.15
N ASN A 157 -1.10 -13.08 7.23
CA ASN A 157 -1.75 -11.79 7.03
C ASN A 157 -1.55 -10.89 8.25
N ARG A 158 -0.71 -9.85 8.13
CA ARG A 158 -0.45 -8.89 9.22
C ARG A 158 -1.69 -8.17 9.77
N LEU A 159 -2.80 -8.12 9.04
CA LEU A 159 -4.05 -7.51 9.48
C LEU A 159 -4.88 -8.49 10.34
N LYS A 160 -4.72 -9.80 10.13
CA LYS A 160 -5.54 -10.84 10.79
C LYS A 160 -4.77 -11.67 11.82
N GLN A 161 -3.49 -11.93 11.56
CA GLN A 161 -2.70 -12.96 12.22
C GLN A 161 -2.70 -12.78 13.75
N ARG A 162 -3.13 -13.83 14.45
CA ARG A 162 -3.24 -13.93 15.91
C ARG A 162 -2.16 -14.81 16.52
N TRP A 163 -1.67 -15.81 15.79
CA TRP A 163 -0.59 -16.70 16.25
C TRP A 163 0.40 -17.09 15.15
N VAL A 164 1.54 -17.64 15.57
CA VAL A 164 2.60 -18.11 14.65
C VAL A 164 2.09 -19.30 13.83
N GLY A 165 2.20 -19.20 12.51
CA GLY A 165 1.77 -20.25 11.59
C GLY A 165 0.31 -20.12 11.11
N GLU A 166 -0.46 -19.15 11.61
CA GLU A 166 -1.72 -18.78 10.97
C GLU A 166 -1.43 -18.14 9.61
N VAL A 167 -1.93 -18.78 8.55
CA VAL A 167 -1.73 -18.37 7.17
C VAL A 167 -3.02 -18.45 6.38
N GLU A 168 -3.14 -17.60 5.37
CA GLU A 168 -4.21 -17.66 4.38
C GLU A 168 -3.63 -17.61 2.96
N ASP A 169 -4.43 -17.98 1.98
CA ASP A 169 -4.04 -17.89 0.58
C ASP A 169 -3.93 -16.45 0.12
N VAL A 170 -2.99 -16.18 -0.80
CA VAL A 170 -2.91 -14.86 -1.44
C VAL A 170 -4.18 -14.54 -2.24
N PRO A 171 -4.61 -13.27 -2.34
CA PRO A 171 -5.89 -12.92 -2.96
C PRO A 171 -6.06 -13.30 -4.44
N TRP A 172 -4.95 -13.45 -5.18
CA TRP A 172 -4.95 -13.81 -6.60
C TRP A 172 -4.77 -15.32 -6.86
N LYS A 173 -4.75 -16.14 -5.80
CA LYS A 173 -4.70 -17.60 -5.95
C LYS A 173 -6.03 -18.08 -6.54
N LYS A 174 -5.95 -18.91 -7.57
CA LYS A 174 -7.10 -19.52 -8.25
C LYS A 174 -7.55 -20.80 -7.54
#